data_AF-A0A257YDI1-F1
#
_entry.id   AF-A0A257YDI1-F1
#
_cell.length_a   1.000
_cell.length_b   1.000
_cell.length_c   1.000
_cell.angle_alpha   90.00
_cell.angle_beta   90.00
_cell.angle_gamma   90.00
#
_symmetry.space_group_name_H-M   'P 1'
#
loop_
_entity.id
_entity.type
_entity.pdbx_description
1 polymer ?
#
loop_
_entity_poly.entity_id
_entity_poly.type
_entity_poly.pdbx_seq_one_letter_code
_entity_poly.pdbx_strand_id
1 'polypeptide(L)' 'MPAVQTSTDDVFINCPFDDAFAPTFRALIFAILVCGFRPRSARELDDGGQTRIDKIFALIEQCRYGIH' A
#
# COMPACT_ATOMS: atom_id res chain seq x y z
N MET A 1 -9.62 -3.78 -21.23
CA MET A 1 -8.46 -3.38 -20.42
C MET A 1 -7.69 -4.64 -20.06
N PRO A 2 -6.35 -4.67 -20.14
CA PRO A 2 -5.60 -5.85 -19.70
C PRO A 2 -5.92 -6.09 -18.22
N ALA A 3 -6.08 -7.35 -17.83
CA ALA A 3 -6.30 -7.70 -16.43
C ALA A 3 -5.08 -7.26 -15.62
N VAL A 4 -5.27 -6.33 -14.68
CA VAL A 4 -4.25 -6.03 -13.67
C VAL A 4 -4.00 -7.32 -12.91
N GLN A 5 -2.77 -7.81 -12.95
CA GLN A 5 -2.41 -9.02 -12.25
C GLN A 5 -2.26 -8.70 -10.77
N THR A 6 -3.28 -9.04 -9.98
CA THR A 6 -3.28 -8.86 -8.53
C THR A 6 -2.27 -9.81 -7.89
N SER A 7 -1.34 -9.27 -7.09
CA SER A 7 -0.37 -10.04 -6.31
C SER A 7 -1.04 -10.60 -5.06
N THR A 8 -0.88 -11.91 -4.83
CA THR A 8 -1.32 -12.56 -3.59
C THR A 8 -0.46 -12.20 -2.39
N ASP A 9 0.69 -11.60 -2.63
CA ASP A 9 1.66 -11.30 -1.59
C ASP A 9 1.55 -9.84 -1.13
N ASP A 10 0.90 -8.98 -1.93
CA ASP A 10 0.84 -7.55 -1.67
C ASP A 10 -0.36 -7.17 -0.79
N VAL A 11 -0.09 -6.35 0.23
CA VAL A 11 -1.05 -5.85 1.21
C VAL A 11 -1.05 -4.31 1.18
N PHE A 12 -2.16 -3.70 0.77
CA PHE A 12 -2.28 -2.24 0.76
C PHE A 12 -2.61 -1.70 2.16
N ILE A 13 -1.87 -0.69 2.61
CA ILE A 13 -2.07 0.00 3.88
C ILE A 13 -2.63 1.40 3.59
N ASN A 14 -3.88 1.63 4.00
CA ASN A 14 -4.54 2.93 3.93
C ASN A 14 -4.66 3.53 5.33
N CYS A 15 -3.67 4.32 5.73
CA CYS A 15 -3.66 4.94 7.05
C CYS A 15 -3.31 6.44 6.99
N PRO A 16 -3.59 7.19 8.06
CA PRO A 16 -3.05 8.53 8.23
C PRO A 16 -1.51 8.53 8.18
N PHE A 17 -0.94 9.62 7.65
CA PHE A 17 0.52 9.83 7.59
C PHE A 17 0.98 10.94 8.53
N ASP A 18 0.35 11.06 9.70
CA ASP A 18 0.77 11.95 10.77
C ASP A 18 1.75 11.27 11.74
N ASP A 19 2.43 12.09 12.54
CA ASP A 19 3.44 11.63 13.49
C ASP A 19 2.87 10.74 14.60
N ALA A 20 1.60 10.92 14.95
CA ALA A 20 0.95 10.10 15.97
C ALA A 20 0.70 8.67 15.46
N PHE A 21 0.43 8.50 14.16
CA PHE A 21 0.21 7.20 13.54
C PHE A 21 1.52 6.49 13.12
N ALA A 22 2.64 7.22 13.01
CA ALA A 22 3.92 6.67 12.55
C ALA A 22 4.39 5.39 13.30
N PRO A 23 4.25 5.27 14.64
CA PRO A 23 4.60 4.03 15.34
C PRO A 23 3.73 2.84 14.90
N THR A 24 2.42 3.05 14.76
CA THR A 24 1.47 2.02 14.30
C THR A 24 1.76 1.60 12.87
N PHE A 25 2.04 2.56 11.98
CA PHE A 25 2.42 2.27 10.60
C PHE A 25 3.67 1.37 10.51
N ARG A 26 4.70 1.65 11.32
CA ARG A 26 5.90 0.80 11.40
C ARG A 26 5.59 -0.60 11.93
N ALA A 27 4.70 -0.71 12.92
CA ALA A 27 4.26 -2.00 13.44
C ALA A 27 3.50 -2.82 12.39
N LEU A 28 2.63 -2.18 11.59
CA LEU A 28 1.94 -2.82 10.47
C LEU A 28 2.92 -3.34 9.42
N ILE A 29 3.88 -2.51 9.00
CA ILE A 29 4.93 -2.92 8.06
C ILE A 29 5.68 -4.14 8.60
N PHE A 30 6.12 -4.09 9.85
CA PHE A 30 6.83 -5.20 10.48
C PHE A 30 6.00 -6.49 10.49
N ALA A 31 4.73 -6.41 10.90
CA ALA A 31 3.84 -7.56 10.96
C ALA A 31 3.61 -8.18 9.58
N ILE A 32 3.36 -7.36 8.55
CA ILE A 32 3.16 -7.82 7.17
C ILE A 32 4.42 -8.55 6.66
N LEU A 33 5.61 -7.98 6.89
CA LEU A 33 6.88 -8.58 6.50
C LEU A 33 7.14 -9.91 7.21
N VAL A 34 6.89 -9.99 8.53
CA VAL A 34 7.09 -11.22 9.32
C VAL A 34 6.12 -12.34 8.90
N CYS A 35 4.93 -11.96 8.43
CA CYS A 35 3.95 -12.89 7.88
C CYS A 35 4.27 -13.34 6.44
N GLY A 36 5.36 -12.86 5.83
CA GLY A 36 5.79 -13.23 4.48
C GLY A 36 5.10 -12.44 3.36
N PHE A 37 4.44 -11.33 3.67
CA PHE A 37 3.75 -10.48 2.70
C PHE A 37 4.56 -9.21 2.40
N ARG A 38 4.18 -8.50 1.33
CA ARG A 38 4.77 -7.24 0.89
C ARG A 38 3.83 -6.07 1.23
N PRO A 39 4.22 -5.17 2.16
CA PRO A 39 3.43 -3.99 2.46
C PRO A 39 3.50 -3.00 1.29
N ARG A 40 2.34 -2.48 0.88
CA ARG A 40 2.20 -1.40 -0.10
C ARG A 40 1.47 -0.21 0.51
N SER A 41 1.83 1.03 0.20
CA SER A 41 1.15 2.23 0.71
C SER A 41 1.24 3.41 -0.26
N ALA A 42 0.31 4.37 -0.13
CA ALA A 42 0.30 5.58 -0.94
C ALA A 42 1.57 6.46 -0.82
N ARG A 43 2.46 6.20 0.16
CA ARG A 43 3.77 6.86 0.26
C ARG A 43 4.77 6.42 -0.81
N GLU A 44 4.54 5.29 -1.48
CA GLU A 44 5.40 4.81 -2.58
C GLU A 44 5.29 5.68 -3.85
N LEU A 45 4.26 6.51 -3.96
CA LEU A 45 3.83 7.10 -5.23
C LEU A 45 4.27 8.56 -5.42
N ASP A 46 5.31 9.01 -4.71
CA ASP A 46 5.80 10.39 -4.64
C ASP A 46 6.55 10.86 -5.91
N ASP A 47 5.90 10.71 -7.07
CA ASP A 47 6.46 11.12 -8.37
C ASP A 47 5.48 12.02 -9.11
N GLY A 48 5.89 13.27 -9.37
CA GLY A 48 5.05 14.40 -9.80
C GLY A 48 4.50 14.39 -11.24
N GLY A 49 4.38 13.22 -11.87
CA GLY A 49 4.02 13.09 -13.30
C GLY A 49 2.60 12.60 -13.63
N GLN A 50 1.91 11.87 -12.73
CA GLN A 50 0.51 11.43 -12.92
C GLN A 50 -0.34 11.85 -11.72
N THR A 51 -1.67 11.97 -11.90
CA THR A 51 -2.59 12.27 -10.80
C THR A 51 -2.38 11.26 -9.67
N ARG A 52 -2.00 11.74 -8.48
CA ARG A 52 -1.73 10.90 -7.29
C ARG A 52 -2.83 9.88 -7.02
N ILE A 53 -4.08 10.23 -7.33
CA ILE A 53 -5.25 9.38 -7.12
C ILE A 53 -5.27 8.16 -8.05
N ASP A 54 -4.91 8.32 -9.34
CA ASP A 54 -4.91 7.24 -10.32
C ASP A 54 -3.85 6.19 -9.97
N LYS A 55 -2.68 6.66 -9.50
CA LYS A 55 -1.63 5.78 -9.01
C LYS A 55 -2.07 5.00 -7.77
N ILE A 56 -2.80 5.63 -6.85
CA ILE A 56 -3.33 4.95 -5.66
C ILE A 56 -4.34 3.88 -6.07
N PHE A 57 -5.26 4.17 -6.99
CA PHE A 57 -6.20 3.17 -7.50
C PHE A 57 -5.46 1.99 -8.15
N ALA A 58 -4.49 2.25 -9.03
CA ALA A 58 -3.69 1.19 -9.64
C ALA A 58 -2.91 0.36 -8.61
N LEU A 59 -2.41 0.97 -7.53
CA LEU A 59 -1.73 0.28 -6.44
C LEU A 59 -2.69 -0.61 -5.65
N ILE A 60 -3.90 -0.13 -5.36
CA ILE A 60 -4.94 -0.91 -4.68
C ILE A 60 -5.34 -2.12 -5.53
N GLU A 61 -5.53 -1.96 -6.84
CA GLU A 61 -5.90 -3.05 -7.76
C GLU A 61 -4.83 -4.16 -7.84
N GLN A 62 -3.57 -3.82 -7.56
CA GLN A 62 -2.46 -4.79 -7.53
C GLN A 62 -2.40 -5.59 -6.21
N CYS A 63 -3.08 -5.15 -5.16
CA CYS A 63 -3.02 -5.80 -3.85
C CYS A 63 -4.23 -6.71 -3.63
N ARG A 64 -3.99 -7.94 -3.18
CA ARG A 64 -5.08 -8.87 -2.81
C ARG A 64 -5.73 -8.48 -1.49
N TYR A 65 -4.97 -7.88 -0.59
CA TYR A 65 -5.39 -7.56 0.78
C TYR A 65 -5.29 -6.06 1.05
N GLY A 66 -6.13 -5.57 1.96
CA GLY A 66 -6.13 -4.18 2.42
C GLY A 66 -6.26 -4.07 3.93
N ILE A 67 -5.56 -3.11 4.52
CA ILE A 67 -5.65 -2.70 5.93
C ILE A 67 -6.03 -1.23 5.96
N HIS A 68 -7.05 -0.87 6.74
CA HIS A 68 -7.53 0.50 6.92
C HIS A 68 -7.64 0.84 8.41
#